data_AF-A0AAE9AC53-F1
#
_entry.id   AF-A0AAE9AC53-F1
#
_cell.length_a   1.000
_cell.length_b   1.000
_cell.length_c   1.000
_cell.angle_alpha   90.00
_cell.angle_beta   90.00
_cell.angle_gamma   90.00
#
_symmetry.space_group_name_H-M   'P 1'
#
loop_
_entity.id
_entity.type
_entity.pdbx_description
1 polymer ?
#
loop_
_entity_poly.entity_id
_entity_poly.type
_entity_poly.pdbx_seq_one_letter_code
_entity_poly.pdbx_strand_id
1 'polypeptide(L)'
;MGYWPDDVESVVHRIQDDRQDLWNDKKADLIAEELKKICGSDSLYIMVYDECGGYDNHSFYASIDQTFYSFRRGGCNVVVYRSTEWNSGGKDHLEIIKLQVESCRTGAIPELYTYDGIPKWLMKYRIQNSGFIGMVGTWRNAIVRSVNSNTEWGPGWWITATCYDWDTLENTDTKFTLIAGWQ
;
A
#
# COMPACT_ATOMS: atom_id res chain seq x y z
N MET A 1 14.53 -18.48 -12.14
CA MET A 1 13.14 -18.41 -12.67
C MET A 1 12.36 -17.64 -11.63
N GLY A 2 12.11 -16.36 -11.89
CA GLY A 2 11.49 -15.45 -10.93
C GLY A 2 9.99 -15.45 -11.14
N TYR A 3 9.23 -15.60 -10.06
CA TYR A 3 7.77 -15.52 -10.04
C TYR A 3 7.24 -14.10 -10.30
N TRP A 4 8.14 -13.11 -10.31
CA TRP A 4 7.81 -11.69 -10.39
C TRP A 4 8.18 -11.10 -11.75
N PRO A 5 7.32 -10.29 -12.39
CA PRO A 5 5.95 -9.95 -11.95
C PRO A 5 4.87 -10.93 -12.45
N ASP A 6 5.20 -11.82 -13.39
CA ASP A 6 4.21 -12.58 -14.19
C ASP A 6 3.25 -13.47 -13.37
N ASP A 7 3.75 -14.20 -12.36
CA ASP A 7 2.88 -15.06 -11.56
C ASP A 7 1.96 -14.23 -10.63
N VAL A 8 2.45 -13.09 -10.15
CA VAL A 8 1.65 -12.13 -9.35
C VAL A 8 0.53 -11.55 -10.21
N GLU A 9 0.86 -11.14 -11.44
CA GLU A 9 -0.12 -10.64 -12.39
C GLU A 9 -1.22 -11.68 -12.65
N SER A 10 -0.83 -12.93 -12.94
CA SER A 10 -1.75 -14.03 -13.21
C SER A 10 -2.71 -14.29 -12.05
N VAL A 11 -2.19 -14.37 -10.82
CA VAL A 11 -2.98 -14.55 -9.60
C VAL A 11 -3.96 -13.39 -9.39
N VAL A 12 -3.46 -12.16 -9.46
CA VAL A 12 -4.27 -10.96 -9.19
C VAL A 12 -5.38 -10.82 -10.24
N HIS A 13 -5.06 -10.92 -11.52
CA HIS A 13 -6.04 -10.79 -12.61
C HIS A 13 -7.13 -11.86 -12.53
N ARG A 14 -6.75 -13.11 -12.28
CA ARG A 14 -7.72 -14.21 -12.12
C ARG A 14 -8.67 -13.95 -10.96
N ILE A 15 -8.16 -13.56 -9.79
CA ILE A 15 -9.02 -13.31 -8.62
C ILE A 15 -9.93 -12.10 -8.84
N GLN A 16 -9.43 -11.02 -9.47
CA GLN A 16 -10.27 -9.88 -9.82
C GLN A 16 -11.41 -10.28 -10.76
N ASP A 17 -11.10 -11.02 -11.82
CA ASP A 17 -12.08 -11.37 -12.86
C ASP A 17 -13.09 -12.41 -12.39
N ASP A 18 -12.63 -13.48 -11.74
CA ASP A 18 -13.45 -14.64 -11.39
C ASP A 18 -14.25 -14.44 -10.10
N ARG A 19 -13.76 -13.58 -9.19
CA ARG A 19 -14.34 -13.40 -7.84
C ARG A 19 -14.99 -12.04 -7.63
N GLN A 20 -15.67 -11.52 -8.66
CA GLN A 20 -16.43 -10.27 -8.57
C GLN A 20 -17.59 -10.34 -7.55
N ASP A 21 -17.98 -11.55 -7.14
CA ASP A 21 -18.95 -11.82 -6.07
C ASP A 21 -18.46 -11.44 -4.67
N LEU A 22 -17.15 -11.28 -4.49
CA LEU A 22 -16.52 -11.08 -3.19
C LEU A 22 -16.23 -9.61 -2.88
N TRP A 23 -16.32 -9.29 -1.59
CA TRP A 23 -15.82 -8.05 -1.02
C TRP A 23 -14.28 -8.01 -0.97
N ASN A 24 -13.72 -6.81 -0.82
CA ASN A 24 -12.27 -6.56 -0.87
C ASN A 24 -11.49 -7.36 0.17
N ASP A 25 -12.07 -7.64 1.34
CA ASP A 25 -11.42 -8.42 2.40
C ASP A 25 -11.17 -9.86 1.96
N LYS A 26 -12.17 -10.51 1.36
CA LYS A 26 -12.06 -11.88 0.86
C LYS A 26 -11.18 -11.97 -0.38
N LYS A 27 -11.22 -10.97 -1.26
CA LYS A 27 -10.28 -10.88 -2.39
C LYS A 27 -8.84 -10.74 -1.88
N ALA A 28 -8.59 -9.87 -0.90
CA ALA A 28 -7.27 -9.70 -0.31
C ALA A 28 -6.76 -10.98 0.38
N ASP A 29 -7.63 -11.69 1.10
CA ASP A 29 -7.29 -12.97 1.73
C ASP A 29 -6.90 -14.02 0.68
N LEU A 30 -7.66 -14.16 -0.41
CA LEU A 30 -7.37 -15.12 -1.50
C LEU A 30 -6.05 -14.80 -2.21
N ILE A 31 -5.81 -13.52 -2.54
CA ILE A 31 -4.55 -13.09 -3.16
C ILE A 31 -3.40 -13.40 -2.20
N ALA A 32 -3.54 -13.09 -0.92
CA ALA A 32 -2.53 -13.36 0.09
C ALA A 32 -2.19 -14.85 0.21
N GLU A 33 -3.20 -15.71 0.25
CA GLU A 33 -3.02 -17.16 0.32
C GLU A 33 -2.31 -17.75 -0.90
N GLU A 34 -2.60 -17.23 -2.10
CA GLU A 34 -1.95 -17.71 -3.32
C GLU A 34 -0.54 -17.17 -3.49
N LEU A 35 -0.32 -15.88 -3.23
CA LEU A 35 1.02 -15.28 -3.27
C LEU A 35 1.94 -15.92 -2.22
N LYS A 36 1.42 -16.30 -1.05
CA LYS A 36 2.19 -17.03 -0.03
C LYS A 36 2.78 -18.34 -0.57
N LYS A 37 2.12 -19.01 -1.51
CA LYS A 37 2.56 -20.30 -2.07
C LYS A 37 3.68 -20.14 -3.09
N ILE A 38 3.78 -18.98 -3.75
CA ILE A 38 4.70 -18.74 -4.86
C ILE A 38 5.85 -17.77 -4.54
N CYS A 39 5.65 -16.84 -3.60
CA CYS A 39 6.59 -15.73 -3.35
C CYS A 39 7.73 -16.07 -2.37
N GLY A 40 7.98 -17.36 -2.08
CA GLY A 40 9.11 -17.81 -1.27
C GLY A 40 9.21 -17.10 0.09
N SER A 41 10.33 -16.42 0.34
CA SER A 41 10.62 -15.69 1.58
C SER A 41 10.42 -14.18 1.50
N ASP A 42 9.99 -13.63 0.36
CA ASP A 42 9.84 -12.19 0.19
C ASP A 42 8.60 -11.70 0.93
N SER A 43 8.74 -10.58 1.64
CA SER A 43 7.66 -10.00 2.44
C SER A 43 6.81 -9.08 1.57
N LEU A 44 5.48 -9.24 1.60
CA LEU A 44 4.58 -8.52 0.70
C LEU A 44 3.58 -7.65 1.46
N TYR A 45 3.20 -6.54 0.83
CA TYR A 45 1.91 -5.91 1.04
C TYR A 45 0.98 -6.20 -0.12
N ILE A 46 -0.28 -6.46 0.21
CA ILE A 46 -1.37 -6.61 -0.74
C ILE A 46 -2.44 -5.60 -0.32
N MET A 47 -2.79 -4.71 -1.24
CA MET A 47 -3.81 -3.69 -1.07
C MET A 47 -4.93 -3.97 -2.05
N VAL A 48 -6.15 -4.17 -1.56
CA VAL A 48 -7.36 -4.33 -2.38
C VAL A 48 -8.39 -3.29 -1.97
N TYR A 49 -8.93 -2.54 -2.91
CA TYR A 49 -9.84 -1.44 -2.66
C TYR A 49 -10.78 -1.22 -3.84
N ASP A 50 -11.84 -0.46 -3.60
CA ASP A 50 -12.87 -0.18 -4.60
C ASP A 50 -12.29 0.50 -5.84
N GLU A 51 -12.93 0.23 -6.97
CA GLU A 51 -12.54 0.81 -8.25
C GLU A 51 -12.49 2.34 -8.20
N CYS A 52 -11.34 2.89 -8.56
CA CYS A 52 -11.13 4.29 -8.85
C CYS A 52 -10.00 4.46 -9.88
N GLY A 53 -9.94 5.65 -10.49
CA GLY A 53 -8.78 6.08 -11.28
C GLY A 53 -8.34 7.46 -10.84
N GLY A 54 -7.37 8.03 -11.55
CA GLY A 54 -6.81 9.34 -11.23
C GLY A 54 -5.87 9.30 -10.03
N TYR A 55 -5.66 10.46 -9.39
CA TYR A 55 -4.80 10.58 -8.20
C TYR A 55 -5.51 11.29 -7.03
N ASP A 56 -6.82 11.51 -7.15
CA ASP A 56 -7.67 12.16 -6.14
C ASP A 56 -8.03 11.20 -4.99
N ASN A 57 -8.17 9.91 -5.31
CA ASN A 57 -8.60 8.87 -4.36
C ASN A 57 -7.49 7.90 -3.94
N HIS A 58 -6.42 7.83 -4.73
CA HIS A 58 -5.27 6.99 -4.45
C HIS A 58 -4.02 7.59 -5.07
N SER A 59 -2.85 7.30 -4.51
CA SER A 59 -1.58 7.71 -5.10
C SER A 59 -0.48 6.81 -4.57
N PHE A 60 0.48 6.45 -5.43
CA PHE A 60 1.55 5.52 -5.09
C PHE A 60 2.88 6.02 -5.60
N TYR A 61 3.94 5.69 -4.87
CA TYR A 61 5.30 5.85 -5.33
C TYR A 61 6.14 4.68 -4.83
N ALA A 62 6.84 4.02 -5.75
CA ALA A 62 7.85 3.02 -5.45
C ALA A 62 9.19 3.52 -6.00
N SER A 63 10.25 3.44 -5.20
CA SER A 63 11.60 3.84 -5.63
C SER A 63 12.30 2.75 -6.45
N ILE A 64 11.74 1.55 -6.46
CA ILE A 64 12.29 0.34 -7.08
C ILE A 64 11.16 -0.45 -7.77
N ASP A 65 11.52 -1.26 -8.77
CA ASP A 65 10.60 -2.14 -9.50
C ASP A 65 10.21 -3.38 -8.67
N GLN A 66 9.48 -3.11 -7.59
CA GLN A 66 8.98 -4.10 -6.63
C GLN A 66 7.49 -3.89 -6.36
N THR A 67 6.78 -3.25 -7.28
CA THR A 67 5.34 -3.02 -7.14
C THR A 67 4.60 -3.41 -8.40
N PHE A 68 3.58 -4.23 -8.23
CA PHE A 68 2.61 -4.56 -9.26
C PHE A 68 1.32 -3.78 -9.02
N TYR A 69 0.75 -3.22 -10.08
CA TYR A 69 -0.47 -2.43 -10.04
C TYR A 69 -1.48 -3.01 -11.03
N SER A 70 -2.70 -3.30 -10.57
CA SER A 70 -3.83 -3.63 -11.44
C SER A 70 -5.04 -2.79 -11.06
N PHE A 71 -5.40 -1.86 -11.94
CA PHE A 71 -6.47 -0.89 -11.68
C PHE A 71 -7.67 -1.14 -12.58
N ARG A 72 -8.87 -0.94 -12.03
CA ARG A 72 -10.17 -0.96 -12.72
C ARG A 72 -10.42 -2.28 -13.44
N ARG A 73 -10.11 -3.37 -12.74
CA ARG A 73 -10.31 -4.74 -13.21
C ARG A 73 -11.15 -5.51 -12.20
N GLY A 74 -12.17 -6.22 -12.67
CA GLY A 74 -13.05 -7.00 -11.79
C GLY A 74 -13.75 -6.17 -10.70
N GLY A 75 -14.01 -4.89 -10.98
CA GLY A 75 -14.66 -3.94 -10.06
C GLY A 75 -13.81 -3.50 -8.87
N CYS A 76 -12.50 -3.74 -8.87
CA CYS A 76 -11.59 -3.27 -7.81
C CYS A 76 -10.22 -2.87 -8.35
N ASN A 77 -9.42 -2.29 -7.46
CA ASN A 77 -8.01 -2.00 -7.65
C ASN A 77 -7.18 -2.89 -6.73
N VAL A 78 -6.04 -3.36 -7.23
CA VAL A 78 -5.07 -4.16 -6.48
C VAL A 78 -3.68 -3.56 -6.64
N VAL A 79 -2.97 -3.42 -5.53
CA VAL A 79 -1.53 -3.10 -5.51
C VAL A 79 -0.82 -4.16 -4.69
N VAL A 80 0.24 -4.72 -5.24
CA VAL A 80 1.11 -5.65 -4.52
C VAL A 80 2.49 -5.03 -4.45
N TYR A 81 2.97 -4.76 -3.25
CA TYR A 81 4.34 -4.33 -3.01
C TYR A 81 5.14 -5.48 -2.43
N ARG A 82 6.38 -5.65 -2.91
CA ARG A 82 7.33 -6.64 -2.43
C ARG A 82 8.53 -5.96 -1.77
N SER A 83 8.88 -6.39 -0.57
CA SER A 83 10.15 -6.08 0.07
C SER A 83 11.04 -7.31 0.05
N THR A 84 12.23 -7.15 -0.53
CA THR A 84 13.24 -8.22 -0.59
C THR A 84 14.18 -8.18 0.62
N GLU A 85 14.27 -7.05 1.32
CA GLU A 85 15.24 -6.87 2.42
C GLU A 85 14.60 -6.92 3.81
N TRP A 86 13.27 -6.94 3.91
CA TRP A 86 12.55 -6.95 5.19
C TRP A 86 13.02 -8.06 6.14
N ASN A 87 13.04 -9.29 5.62
CA ASN A 87 13.36 -10.47 6.41
C ASN A 87 14.86 -10.64 6.69
N SER A 88 15.73 -9.94 5.96
CA SER A 88 17.19 -9.98 6.12
C SER A 88 17.78 -8.83 6.93
N GLY A 89 16.99 -7.83 7.32
CA GLY A 89 17.48 -6.70 8.14
C GLY A 89 16.51 -5.51 8.26
N GLY A 90 15.51 -5.40 7.39
CA GLY A 90 14.53 -4.31 7.45
C GLY A 90 13.77 -4.23 8.78
N LYS A 91 13.52 -5.39 9.43
CA LYS A 91 12.85 -5.44 10.74
C LYS A 91 13.55 -4.61 11.84
N ASP A 92 14.87 -4.48 11.78
CA ASP A 92 15.63 -3.73 12.80
C ASP A 92 15.32 -2.23 12.73
N HIS A 93 14.68 -1.80 11.64
CA HIS A 93 14.22 -0.45 11.39
C HIS A 93 12.70 -0.29 11.57
N LEU A 94 11.99 -1.31 12.06
CA LEU A 94 10.53 -1.28 12.27
C LEU A 94 10.10 -0.08 13.11
N GLU A 95 10.77 0.17 14.24
CA GLU A 95 10.41 1.31 15.10
C GLU A 95 10.68 2.66 14.42
N ILE A 96 11.69 2.74 13.55
CA ILE A 96 11.99 3.97 12.80
C ILE A 96 10.91 4.25 11.77
N ILE A 97 10.58 3.26 10.91
CA ILE A 97 9.54 3.44 9.88
C ILE A 97 8.17 3.68 10.52
N LYS A 98 7.87 2.98 11.62
CA LYS A 98 6.66 3.21 12.42
C LYS A 98 6.60 4.66 12.92
N LEU A 99 7.63 5.17 13.58
CA LEU A 99 7.67 6.55 14.08
C LEU A 99 7.48 7.57 12.95
N GLN A 100 8.12 7.35 11.80
CA GLN A 100 8.00 8.22 10.64
C GLN A 100 6.59 8.22 10.05
N VAL A 101 5.98 7.04 9.88
CA VAL A 101 4.61 6.91 9.38
C VAL A 101 3.63 7.53 10.39
N GLU A 102 3.79 7.24 11.68
CA GLU A 102 2.97 7.81 12.76
C GLU A 102 3.08 9.34 12.83
N SER A 103 4.24 9.91 12.52
CA SER A 103 4.41 11.37 12.43
C SER A 103 3.57 12.01 11.31
N CYS A 104 3.06 11.20 10.37
CA CYS A 104 2.18 11.64 9.29
C CYS A 104 0.69 11.52 9.62
N ARG A 105 0.32 11.06 10.84
CA ARG A 105 -1.07 10.81 11.22
C ARG A 105 -1.98 12.04 11.11
N THR A 106 -1.44 13.22 11.38
CA THR A 106 -2.13 14.52 11.28
C THR A 106 -1.15 15.60 10.85
N GLY A 107 -1.61 16.63 10.12
CA GLY A 107 -0.80 17.82 9.81
C GLY A 107 0.38 17.58 8.84
N ALA A 108 0.43 16.44 8.17
CA ALA A 108 1.51 16.11 7.22
C ALA A 108 1.05 16.08 5.76
N ILE A 109 -0.23 15.80 5.52
CA ILE A 109 -0.81 15.66 4.18
C ILE A 109 -1.85 16.77 4.03
N PRO A 110 -1.67 17.74 3.11
CA PRO A 110 -2.68 18.75 2.87
C PRO A 110 -3.89 18.16 2.13
N GLU A 111 -5.08 18.73 2.33
CA GLU A 111 -6.24 18.43 1.49
C GLU A 111 -6.05 19.05 0.10
N LEU A 112 -6.13 18.21 -0.93
CA LEU A 112 -5.82 18.57 -2.31
C LEU A 112 -6.82 17.93 -3.26
N TYR A 113 -7.01 18.54 -4.43
CA TYR A 113 -7.77 17.93 -5.53
C TYR A 113 -7.07 16.72 -6.16
N THR A 114 -5.74 16.64 -6.02
CA THR A 114 -4.92 15.55 -6.52
C THR A 114 -3.76 15.30 -5.57
N TYR A 115 -3.45 14.02 -5.34
CA TYR A 115 -2.33 13.58 -4.51
C TYR A 115 -1.18 13.05 -5.35
N ASP A 116 -1.13 13.39 -6.64
CA ASP A 116 0.02 13.08 -7.49
C ASP A 116 1.30 13.69 -6.89
N GLY A 117 2.38 12.91 -6.84
CA GLY A 117 3.65 13.29 -6.24
C GLY A 117 3.69 13.35 -4.71
N ILE A 118 2.56 13.30 -3.99
CA ILE A 118 2.56 13.32 -2.51
C ILE A 118 3.28 12.11 -1.91
N PRO A 119 3.05 10.86 -2.36
CA PRO A 119 3.82 9.71 -1.87
C PRO A 119 5.34 9.86 -2.07
N LYS A 120 5.77 10.44 -3.20
CA LYS A 120 7.19 10.73 -3.47
C LYS A 120 7.74 11.78 -2.51
N TRP A 121 6.96 12.82 -2.22
CA TRP A 121 7.33 13.85 -1.25
C TRP A 121 7.43 13.27 0.16
N LEU A 122 6.46 12.46 0.58
CA LEU A 122 6.48 11.77 1.87
C LEU A 122 7.73 10.90 2.00
N MET A 123 8.09 10.13 0.97
CA MET A 123 9.28 9.28 0.98
C MET A 123 10.56 10.08 1.15
N LYS A 124 10.63 11.24 0.50
CA LYS A 124 11.83 12.09 0.54
C LYS A 124 11.98 12.84 1.87
N TYR A 125 10.88 13.32 2.46
CA TYR A 125 10.93 14.31 3.53
C TYR A 125 10.37 13.85 4.89
N ARG A 126 9.58 12.77 4.92
CA ARG A 126 8.89 12.31 6.15
C ARG A 126 9.19 10.85 6.49
N ILE A 127 9.11 9.96 5.50
CA ILE A 127 9.24 8.50 5.67
C ILE A 127 10.42 8.02 4.84
N GLN A 128 11.62 8.33 5.34
CA GLN A 128 12.88 8.05 4.68
C GLN A 128 13.21 6.55 4.72
N ASN A 129 14.07 6.09 3.81
CA ASN A 129 14.45 4.68 3.68
C ASN A 129 13.27 3.73 3.41
N SER A 130 12.15 4.25 2.90
CA SER A 130 11.07 3.44 2.38
C SER A 130 11.30 3.14 0.89
N GLY A 131 10.98 1.91 0.48
CA GLY A 131 10.95 1.47 -0.91
C GLY A 131 9.60 1.77 -1.59
N PHE A 132 8.56 1.96 -0.79
CA PHE A 132 7.19 2.19 -1.25
C PHE A 132 6.41 3.09 -0.30
N ILE A 133 5.60 3.99 -0.88
CA ILE A 133 4.54 4.70 -0.19
C ILE A 133 3.27 4.61 -1.02
N GLY A 134 2.18 4.20 -0.38
CA GLY A 134 0.84 4.17 -0.94
C GLY A 134 -0.14 4.96 -0.09
N MET A 135 -1.05 5.64 -0.76
CA MET A 135 -2.17 6.35 -0.16
C MET A 135 -3.45 5.91 -0.83
N VAL A 136 -4.45 5.48 -0.06
CA VAL A 136 -5.79 5.16 -0.56
C VAL A 136 -6.83 5.80 0.36
N GLY A 137 -7.77 6.55 -0.19
CA GLY A 137 -8.83 7.22 0.58
C GLY A 137 -9.65 6.19 1.36
N THR A 138 -9.96 6.47 2.62
CA THR A 138 -10.64 5.49 3.51
C THR A 138 -12.03 5.10 3.00
N TRP A 139 -12.70 5.97 2.25
CA TRP A 139 -13.99 5.70 1.60
C TRP A 139 -13.91 4.73 0.42
N ARG A 140 -12.71 4.32 -0.01
CA ARG A 140 -12.50 3.28 -1.02
C ARG A 140 -12.43 1.87 -0.42
N ASN A 141 -12.77 1.72 0.85
CA ASN A 141 -12.82 0.41 1.54
C ASN A 141 -11.52 -0.40 1.37
N ALA A 142 -10.38 0.28 1.59
CA ALA A 142 -9.07 -0.31 1.40
C ALA A 142 -8.75 -1.37 2.45
N ILE A 143 -8.39 -2.55 1.96
CA ILE A 143 -7.93 -3.67 2.76
C ILE A 143 -6.46 -3.90 2.50
N VAL A 144 -5.67 -3.88 3.57
CA VAL A 144 -4.24 -4.21 3.53
C VAL A 144 -4.04 -5.59 4.16
N ARG A 145 -3.24 -6.42 3.50
CA ARG A 145 -2.75 -7.71 4.01
C ARG A 145 -1.24 -7.77 3.89
N SER A 146 -0.62 -8.46 4.83
CA SER A 146 0.80 -8.79 4.81
C SER A 146 0.99 -10.28 4.55
N VAL A 147 2.02 -10.63 3.78
CA VAL A 147 2.39 -12.02 3.51
C VAL A 147 3.88 -12.21 3.77
N ASN A 148 4.26 -13.34 4.35
CA ASN A 148 5.65 -13.72 4.61
C ASN A 148 6.46 -12.67 5.39
N SER A 149 5.77 -11.87 6.22
CA SER A 149 6.40 -10.97 7.18
C SER A 149 6.50 -11.63 8.55
N ASN A 150 7.60 -11.34 9.25
CA ASN A 150 7.76 -11.70 10.66
C ASN A 150 6.95 -10.79 11.62
N THR A 151 6.18 -9.84 11.08
CA THR A 151 5.32 -8.91 11.82
C THR A 151 3.91 -8.93 11.23
N GLU A 152 2.89 -8.72 12.06
CA GLU A 152 1.51 -8.59 11.59
C GLU A 152 1.33 -7.39 10.63
N TRP A 153 2.16 -6.35 10.83
CA TRP A 153 2.17 -5.11 10.06
C TRP A 153 2.92 -5.20 8.73
N GLY A 154 3.38 -6.39 8.33
CA GLY A 154 4.06 -6.58 7.04
C GLY A 154 5.42 -5.87 6.93
N PRO A 155 5.93 -5.67 5.71
CA PRO A 155 7.24 -5.06 5.50
C PRO A 155 7.27 -3.53 5.72
N GLY A 156 6.88 -3.06 6.90
CA GLY A 156 6.82 -1.63 7.22
C GLY A 156 5.72 -1.27 8.22
N TRP A 157 4.95 -0.23 7.91
CA TRP A 157 3.86 0.25 8.75
C TRP A 157 2.74 0.91 7.93
N TRP A 158 1.50 0.84 8.41
CA TRP A 158 0.39 1.58 7.81
C TRP A 158 -0.53 2.17 8.87
N ILE A 159 -1.14 3.31 8.56
CA ILE A 159 -2.05 4.03 9.46
C ILE A 159 -3.23 4.63 8.68
N THR A 160 -4.22 5.14 9.41
CA THR A 160 -5.12 6.15 8.87
C THR A 160 -4.54 7.54 9.17
N ALA A 161 -4.22 8.29 8.13
CA ALA A 161 -3.73 9.67 8.19
C ALA A 161 -4.85 10.65 7.81
N THR A 162 -4.97 11.75 8.54
CA THR A 162 -5.97 12.80 8.31
C THR A 162 -5.32 13.96 7.58
N CYS A 163 -5.98 14.43 6.51
CA CYS A 163 -5.52 15.61 5.78
C CYS A 163 -5.80 16.89 6.58
N TYR A 164 -5.04 17.94 6.32
CA TYR A 164 -5.27 19.27 6.90
C TYR A 164 -5.56 20.31 5.81
N ASP A 165 -6.37 21.30 6.15
CA ASP A 165 -6.66 22.43 5.27
C ASP A 165 -5.45 23.37 5.25
N TRP A 166 -4.99 23.75 4.05
CA TRP A 166 -3.75 24.53 3.89
C TRP A 166 -3.87 25.96 4.45
N ASP A 167 -5.07 26.53 4.45
CA ASP A 167 -5.31 27.91 4.87
C ASP A 167 -5.55 28.00 6.37
N THR A 168 -6.33 27.07 6.95
CA THR A 168 -6.66 27.09 8.38
C THR A 168 -5.68 26.28 9.25
N LEU A 169 -4.93 25.35 8.63
CA LEU A 169 -4.08 24.35 9.31
C LEU A 169 -4.85 23.39 10.22
N GLU A 170 -6.17 23.32 10.08
CA GLU A 170 -7.02 22.42 10.84
C GLU A 170 -7.16 21.07 10.13
N ASN A 171 -7.43 20.01 10.90
CA ASN A 171 -7.71 18.68 10.34
C ASN A 171 -9.06 18.70 9.60
N THR A 172 -9.08 18.02 8.45
CA THR A 172 -10.26 17.84 7.59
C THR A 172 -10.90 16.48 7.83
N ASP A 173 -12.05 16.23 7.22
CA ASP A 173 -12.67 14.90 7.23
C ASP A 173 -12.01 13.92 6.24
N THR A 174 -11.19 14.43 5.33
CA THR A 174 -10.49 13.64 4.31
C THR A 174 -9.36 12.82 4.94
N LYS A 175 -9.47 11.49 4.81
CA LYS A 175 -8.54 10.53 5.41
C LYS A 175 -8.03 9.52 4.39
N PHE A 176 -6.76 9.15 4.53
CA PHE A 176 -6.10 8.14 3.72
C PHE A 176 -5.59 7.01 4.60
N THR A 177 -5.75 5.76 4.14
CA THR A 177 -4.87 4.68 4.52
C THR A 177 -3.50 4.97 3.91
N LEU A 178 -2.54 5.34 4.75
CA LEU A 178 -1.15 5.59 4.39
C LEU A 178 -0.35 4.34 4.71
N ILE A 179 0.29 3.75 3.69
CA ILE A 179 1.11 2.55 3.77
C ILE A 179 2.54 2.91 3.39
N ALA A 180 3.52 2.51 4.20
CA ALA A 180 4.93 2.61 3.85
C ALA A 180 5.59 1.24 3.94
N GLY A 181 6.28 0.87 2.86
CA GLY A 181 7.05 -0.36 2.74
C GLY A 181 8.54 -0.10 2.83
N TRP A 182 9.24 -0.91 3.61
CA TRP A 182 10.70 -1.03 3.57
C TRP A 182 11.13 -1.70 2.26
N GLN A 183 12.29 -1.31 1.73
CA GLN A 183 12.88 -1.85 0.49
C GLN A 183 13.02 -3.38 0.46
#